data_AF-A0A7L1L9W2-F1
#
_entry.id   AF-A0A7L1L9W2-F1
#
_cell.length_a   1.000
_cell.length_b   1.000
_cell.length_c   1.000
_cell.angle_alpha   90.00
_cell.angle_beta   90.00
_cell.angle_gamma   90.00
#
_symmetry.space_group_name_H-M   'P 1'
#
loop_
_entity.id
_entity.type
_entity.pdbx_description
1 polymer ?
#
loop_
_entity_poly.entity_id
_entity_poly.type
_entity_poly.pdbx_seq_one_letter_code
_entity_poly.pdbx_strand_id
1 'polypeptide(L)'
;FIQMLRSAKKKDVLQLLRRAPEEMLPFIMEAAVAAQSVASLAALSDFLDFSKEPKSLLEKFLYAAAFSPRPSGELLRLVLDKLDGKQLASEVWETGIIAVGSLVGKLCQQELCGLQQEVERGVETILAGLRGAKEESEVVIYLLALGNAVLPETIPTLLDYAEEGPAAVTTAAISALQRFPAQHISGKVKRAMRRIFHEKRKSYEKTCRLAAAEMLLDNQPSAMDVINILLATNELETETATFLLLKVQNGLR
;
A
#
# COMPACT_ATOMS: atom_id res chain seq x y z
N PHE A 1 -12.92 12.57 -23.80
CA PHE A 1 -11.53 13.02 -23.63
C PHE A 1 -10.53 11.85 -23.52
N ILE A 2 -10.63 10.94 -22.53
CA ILE A 2 -9.70 9.79 -22.38
C ILE A 2 -9.56 8.94 -23.66
N GLN A 3 -10.66 8.64 -24.36
CA GLN A 3 -10.62 7.88 -25.61
C GLN A 3 -9.82 8.60 -26.71
N MET A 4 -9.84 9.94 -26.75
CA MET A 4 -9.00 10.69 -27.69
C MET A 4 -7.53 10.57 -27.33
N LEU A 5 -7.17 10.65 -26.03
CA LEU A 5 -5.79 10.49 -25.58
C LEU A 5 -5.25 9.09 -25.86
N ARG A 6 -6.10 8.05 -25.83
CA ARG A 6 -5.72 6.68 -26.20
C ARG A 6 -5.20 6.56 -27.62
N SER A 7 -5.79 7.29 -28.55
CA SER A 7 -5.40 7.30 -29.98
C SER A 7 -4.45 8.43 -30.36
N ALA A 8 -4.16 9.37 -29.45
CA ALA A 8 -3.35 10.54 -29.73
C ALA A 8 -1.87 10.18 -29.88
N LYS A 9 -1.12 10.97 -30.67
CA LYS A 9 0.33 10.82 -30.78
C LYS A 9 1.02 11.50 -29.59
N LYS A 10 2.20 10.99 -29.22
CA LYS A 10 3.03 11.53 -28.12
C LYS A 10 3.19 13.05 -28.22
N LYS A 11 3.50 13.55 -29.42
CA LYS A 11 3.73 14.98 -29.68
C LYS A 11 2.49 15.83 -29.34
N ASP A 12 1.30 15.36 -29.69
CA ASP A 12 0.05 16.09 -29.49
C ASP A 12 -0.32 16.13 -28.00
N VAL A 13 -0.14 15.01 -27.28
CA VAL A 13 -0.35 14.94 -25.83
C VAL A 13 0.65 15.84 -25.09
N LEU A 14 1.93 15.81 -25.48
CA LEU A 14 2.97 16.64 -24.87
C LEU A 14 2.71 18.14 -25.12
N GLN A 15 2.25 18.50 -26.31
CA GLN A 15 1.88 19.88 -26.64
C GLN A 15 0.67 20.34 -25.83
N LEU A 16 -0.31 19.45 -25.59
CA LEU A 16 -1.46 19.73 -24.75
C LEU A 16 -1.04 20.00 -23.29
N LEU A 17 -0.19 19.14 -22.73
CA LEU A 17 0.34 19.31 -21.36
C LEU A 17 1.10 20.63 -21.19
N ARG A 18 1.97 20.98 -22.14
CA ARG A 18 2.79 22.21 -22.08
C ARG A 18 2.00 23.52 -22.27
N ARG A 19 0.84 23.46 -22.95
CA ARG A 19 0.03 24.64 -23.27
C ARG A 19 -1.19 24.80 -22.37
N ALA A 20 -1.48 23.79 -21.55
CA ALA A 20 -2.58 23.85 -20.61
C ALA A 20 -2.35 24.95 -19.57
N PRO A 21 -3.38 25.72 -19.20
CA PRO A 21 -3.37 26.50 -17.97
C PRO A 21 -3.09 25.61 -16.76
N GLU A 22 -2.43 26.16 -15.75
CA GLU A 22 -2.00 25.43 -14.56
C GLU A 22 -3.17 24.75 -13.84
N GLU A 23 -4.36 25.36 -13.86
CA GLU A 23 -5.58 24.84 -13.23
C GLU A 23 -6.12 23.59 -13.94
N MET A 24 -5.89 23.49 -15.25
CA MET A 24 -6.34 22.34 -16.06
C MET A 24 -5.31 21.20 -16.10
N LEU A 25 -4.05 21.49 -15.76
CA LEU A 25 -2.96 20.54 -15.88
C LEU A 25 -3.19 19.23 -15.10
N PRO A 26 -3.69 19.25 -13.85
CA PRO A 26 -3.99 18.01 -13.13
C PRO A 26 -5.00 17.11 -13.83
N PHE A 27 -6.07 17.68 -14.39
CA PHE A 27 -7.12 16.93 -15.07
C PHE A 27 -6.62 16.28 -16.36
N ILE A 28 -5.77 16.99 -17.10
CA ILE A 28 -5.18 16.47 -18.34
C ILE A 28 -4.21 15.33 -18.03
N MET A 29 -3.43 15.48 -16.96
CA MET A 29 -2.50 14.46 -16.48
C MET A 29 -3.23 13.20 -15.99
N GLU A 30 -4.27 13.33 -15.17
CA GLU A 30 -5.13 12.22 -14.74
C GLU A 30 -5.74 11.49 -15.94
N ALA A 31 -6.25 12.24 -16.93
CA ALA A 31 -6.80 11.66 -18.14
C ALA A 31 -5.75 10.94 -19.00
N ALA A 32 -4.51 11.44 -19.03
CA ALA A 32 -3.39 10.79 -19.73
C ALA A 32 -2.95 9.50 -19.03
N VAL A 33 -2.93 9.48 -17.69
CA VAL A 33 -2.70 8.25 -16.91
C VAL A 33 -3.83 7.23 -17.15
N ALA A 34 -5.10 7.67 -17.13
CA ALA A 34 -6.26 6.83 -17.37
C ALA A 34 -6.34 6.30 -18.82
N ALA A 35 -5.69 6.98 -19.77
CA ALA A 35 -5.61 6.52 -21.15
C ALA A 35 -4.77 5.24 -21.26
N GLN A 36 -3.73 5.07 -20.44
CA GLN A 36 -2.82 3.90 -20.45
C GLN A 36 -2.21 3.60 -21.84
N SER A 37 -2.15 4.57 -22.75
CA SER A 37 -1.52 4.39 -24.05
C SER A 37 -0.03 4.67 -23.97
N VAL A 38 0.78 3.95 -24.76
CA VAL A 38 2.23 4.17 -24.85
C VAL A 38 2.56 5.62 -25.15
N ALA A 39 1.78 6.26 -26.03
CA ALA A 39 1.96 7.66 -26.40
C ALA A 39 1.67 8.63 -25.25
N SER A 40 0.59 8.41 -24.49
CA SER A 40 0.23 9.24 -23.34
C SER A 40 1.25 9.11 -22.21
N LEU A 41 1.65 7.88 -21.87
CA LEU A 41 2.65 7.64 -20.82
C LEU A 41 4.03 8.19 -21.21
N ALA A 42 4.44 8.01 -22.48
CA ALA A 42 5.70 8.61 -22.95
C ALA A 42 5.66 10.14 -22.91
N ALA A 43 4.52 10.77 -23.22
CA ALA A 43 4.37 12.23 -23.11
C ALA A 43 4.43 12.71 -21.66
N LEU A 44 3.81 11.97 -20.73
CA LEU A 44 3.91 12.25 -19.29
C LEU A 44 5.36 12.10 -18.78
N SER A 45 6.09 11.08 -19.25
CA SER A 45 7.49 10.91 -18.87
C SER A 45 8.37 12.08 -19.33
N ASP A 46 8.14 12.59 -20.54
CA ASP A 46 8.86 13.78 -21.06
C ASP A 46 8.44 15.08 -20.35
N PHE A 47 7.21 15.15 -19.86
CA PHE A 47 6.64 16.35 -19.25
C PHE A 47 7.00 16.49 -17.78
N LEU A 48 6.85 15.43 -16.99
CA LEU A 48 7.01 15.46 -15.54
C LEU A 48 8.48 15.48 -15.13
N ASP A 49 8.95 16.57 -14.55
CA ASP A 49 10.25 16.66 -13.88
C ASP A 49 10.05 16.73 -12.37
N PHE A 50 10.25 15.61 -11.67
CA PHE A 50 10.03 15.51 -10.23
C PHE A 50 10.94 16.43 -9.40
N SER A 51 12.02 16.97 -9.99
CA SER A 51 12.91 17.93 -9.33
C SER A 51 12.49 19.38 -9.52
N LYS A 52 11.50 19.68 -10.38
CA LYS A 52 11.08 21.05 -10.72
C LYS A 52 9.59 21.30 -10.55
N GLU A 53 8.77 20.29 -10.81
CA GLU A 53 7.32 20.44 -10.78
C GLU A 53 6.79 20.68 -9.35
N PRO A 54 5.68 21.41 -9.20
CA PRO A 54 5.06 21.61 -7.90
C PRO A 54 4.69 20.28 -7.24
N LYS A 55 4.99 20.13 -5.95
CA LYS A 55 4.65 18.95 -5.14
C LYS A 55 3.19 18.51 -5.32
N SER A 56 2.25 19.45 -5.34
CA SER A 56 0.82 19.17 -5.51
C SER A 56 0.47 18.54 -6.86
N LEU A 57 1.23 18.85 -7.92
CA LEU A 57 1.06 18.22 -9.23
C LEU A 57 1.63 16.79 -9.21
N LEU A 58 2.81 16.61 -8.62
CA LEU A 58 3.46 15.30 -8.50
C LEU A 58 2.63 14.31 -7.67
N GLU A 59 2.07 14.75 -6.54
CA GLU A 59 1.18 13.92 -5.73
C GLU A 59 -0.08 13.51 -6.52
N LYS A 60 -0.70 14.44 -7.26
CA LYS A 60 -1.87 14.10 -8.11
C LYS A 60 -1.51 13.08 -9.19
N PHE A 61 -0.32 13.17 -9.78
CA PHE A 61 0.17 12.16 -10.72
C PHE A 61 0.27 10.79 -10.05
N LEU A 62 0.90 10.72 -8.88
CA LEU A 62 1.13 9.48 -8.14
C LEU A 62 -0.19 8.87 -7.66
N TYR A 63 -1.15 9.68 -7.18
CA TYR A 63 -2.50 9.21 -6.86
C TYR A 63 -3.22 8.66 -8.10
N ALA A 64 -3.17 9.38 -9.23
CA ALA A 64 -3.77 8.91 -10.47
C ALA A 64 -3.17 7.56 -10.91
N ALA A 65 -1.86 7.39 -10.75
CA ALA A 65 -1.18 6.14 -11.04
C ALA A 65 -1.63 5.02 -10.06
N ALA A 66 -1.56 5.27 -8.75
CA ALA A 66 -1.95 4.34 -7.71
C ALA A 66 -3.40 3.87 -7.85
N PHE A 67 -4.32 4.76 -8.25
CA PHE A 67 -5.74 4.46 -8.43
C PHE A 67 -6.11 3.93 -9.81
N SER A 68 -5.17 3.82 -10.76
CA SER A 68 -5.45 3.21 -12.06
C SER A 68 -6.03 1.79 -11.89
N PRO A 69 -7.21 1.47 -12.44
CA PRO A 69 -7.89 0.20 -12.19
C PRO A 69 -7.22 -0.98 -12.91
N ARG A 70 -6.60 -0.73 -14.06
CA ARG A 70 -5.82 -1.69 -14.86
C ARG A 70 -4.55 -1.02 -15.35
N PRO A 71 -3.53 -0.86 -14.49
CA PRO A 71 -2.27 -0.24 -14.88
C PRO A 71 -1.50 -1.14 -15.85
N SER A 72 -0.65 -0.54 -16.67
CA SER A 72 0.33 -1.25 -17.49
C SER A 72 1.72 -1.26 -16.85
N GLY A 73 2.59 -2.18 -17.30
CA GLY A 73 3.99 -2.23 -16.90
C GLY A 73 4.73 -0.93 -17.22
N GLU A 74 4.37 -0.24 -18.31
CA GLU A 74 4.95 1.06 -18.67
C GLU A 74 4.60 2.17 -17.67
N LEU A 75 3.40 2.14 -17.08
CA LEU A 75 3.05 3.09 -16.02
C LEU A 75 3.89 2.82 -14.76
N LEU A 76 4.05 1.56 -14.36
CA LEU A 76 4.92 1.19 -13.25
C LEU A 76 6.38 1.61 -13.52
N ARG A 77 6.88 1.34 -14.73
CA ARG A 77 8.21 1.76 -15.15
C ARG A 77 8.39 3.28 -15.04
N LEU A 78 7.42 4.04 -15.55
CA LEU A 78 7.45 5.50 -15.48
C LEU A 78 7.52 5.99 -14.02
N VAL A 79 6.69 5.45 -13.12
CA VAL A 79 6.72 5.83 -11.70
C VAL A 79 8.08 5.51 -11.09
N LEU A 80 8.58 4.29 -11.26
CA LEU A 80 9.88 3.87 -10.75
C LEU A 80 11.03 4.73 -11.28
N ASP A 81 11.06 5.00 -12.59
CA ASP A 81 12.10 5.84 -13.20
C ASP A 81 12.07 7.29 -12.67
N LYS A 82 10.90 7.80 -12.27
CA LYS A 82 10.76 9.12 -11.64
C LYS A 82 11.18 9.12 -10.17
N LEU A 83 11.04 7.99 -9.47
CA LEU A 83 11.47 7.81 -8.09
C LEU A 83 12.98 7.55 -7.95
N ASP A 84 13.60 6.93 -8.95
CA ASP A 84 15.06 6.74 -9.02
C ASP A 84 15.82 8.05 -9.29
N GLY A 85 15.12 9.16 -9.51
CA GLY A 85 15.66 10.49 -9.72
C GLY A 85 16.24 11.15 -8.45
N LYS A 86 16.99 12.25 -8.63
CA LYS A 86 17.65 12.99 -7.54
C LYS A 86 16.64 13.55 -6.52
N GLN A 87 17.08 13.62 -5.26
CA GLN A 87 16.53 14.32 -4.09
C GLN A 87 15.08 14.82 -4.25
N LEU A 88 14.15 13.91 -4.01
CA LEU A 88 12.72 14.20 -3.96
C LEU A 88 12.34 14.79 -2.60
N ALA A 89 11.27 15.59 -2.56
CA ALA A 89 10.62 15.94 -1.30
C ALA A 89 10.10 14.66 -0.63
N SER A 90 10.26 14.56 0.70
CA SER A 90 9.92 13.35 1.49
C SER A 90 8.53 12.85 1.15
N GLU A 91 7.52 13.73 1.14
CA GLU A 91 6.14 13.30 1.00
C GLU A 91 5.79 12.86 -0.44
N VAL A 92 6.49 13.39 -1.44
CA VAL A 92 6.37 12.92 -2.84
C VAL A 92 6.96 11.52 -2.96
N TRP A 93 8.12 11.30 -2.33
CA TRP A 93 8.77 10.00 -2.30
C TRP A 93 7.91 8.96 -1.56
N GLU A 94 7.39 9.31 -0.39
CA GLU A 94 6.50 8.47 0.42
C GLU A 94 5.25 8.05 -0.37
N THR A 95 4.57 9.03 -0.98
CA THR A 95 3.41 8.78 -1.86
C THR A 95 3.80 7.90 -3.04
N GLY A 96 5.01 8.09 -3.58
CA GLY A 96 5.56 7.31 -4.68
C GLY A 96 5.73 5.84 -4.34
N ILE A 97 6.38 5.54 -3.22
CA ILE A 97 6.59 4.16 -2.75
C ILE A 97 5.26 3.45 -2.49
N ILE A 98 4.29 4.14 -1.86
CA ILE A 98 2.93 3.62 -1.66
C ILE A 98 2.24 3.33 -3.00
N ALA A 99 2.40 4.21 -4.00
CA ALA A 99 1.86 4.04 -5.35
C ALA A 99 2.50 2.85 -6.09
N VAL A 100 3.81 2.64 -5.95
CA VAL A 100 4.51 1.44 -6.48
C VAL A 100 3.88 0.17 -5.92
N GLY A 101 3.62 0.13 -4.61
CA GLY A 101 2.92 -1.01 -3.99
C GLY A 101 1.55 -1.29 -4.62
N SER A 102 0.74 -0.25 -4.85
CA SER A 102 -0.58 -0.39 -5.49
C SER A 102 -0.49 -0.89 -6.94
N LEU A 103 0.49 -0.40 -7.70
CA LEU A 103 0.72 -0.79 -9.09
C LEU A 103 1.17 -2.25 -9.18
N VAL A 104 2.15 -2.64 -8.35
CA VAL A 104 2.62 -4.04 -8.25
C VAL A 104 1.47 -4.98 -7.92
N GLY A 105 0.68 -4.67 -6.88
CA GLY A 105 -0.45 -5.52 -6.48
C GLY A 105 -1.47 -5.71 -7.60
N LYS A 106 -1.82 -4.63 -8.31
CA LYS A 106 -2.76 -4.68 -9.44
C LYS A 106 -2.20 -5.40 -10.67
N LEU A 107 -0.91 -5.31 -10.93
CA LEU A 107 -0.27 -6.07 -12.01
C LEU A 107 -0.21 -7.56 -11.68
N CYS A 108 0.11 -7.91 -10.42
CA CYS A 108 0.08 -9.31 -9.97
C CYS A 108 -1.34 -9.90 -9.98
N GLN A 109 -2.37 -9.12 -9.63
CA GLN A 109 -3.79 -9.53 -9.78
C GLN A 109 -4.21 -9.74 -11.26
N GLN A 110 -3.49 -9.12 -12.20
CA GLN A 110 -3.66 -9.35 -13.64
C GLN A 110 -2.77 -10.49 -14.18
N GLU A 111 -2.25 -11.35 -13.29
CA GLU A 111 -1.38 -12.49 -13.63
C GLU A 111 -0.03 -12.08 -14.26
N LEU A 112 0.41 -10.83 -14.08
CA LEU A 112 1.70 -10.33 -14.60
C LEU A 112 2.85 -10.43 -13.59
N CYS A 113 2.61 -11.02 -12.42
CA CYS A 113 3.62 -11.24 -11.38
C CYS A 113 4.71 -12.19 -11.89
N GLY A 114 5.98 -11.82 -11.81
CA GLY A 114 7.11 -12.63 -12.30
C GLY A 114 7.17 -12.81 -13.83
N LEU A 115 6.26 -12.19 -14.59
CA LEU A 115 6.28 -12.18 -16.06
C LEU A 115 6.86 -10.89 -16.63
N GLN A 116 6.78 -9.80 -15.87
CA GLN A 116 7.28 -8.48 -16.27
C GLN A 116 8.42 -8.05 -15.35
N GLN A 117 9.55 -7.69 -15.97
CA GLN A 117 10.74 -7.20 -15.27
C GLN A 117 10.42 -5.96 -14.41
N GLU A 118 9.49 -5.12 -14.88
CA GLU A 118 9.05 -3.92 -14.17
C GLU A 118 8.38 -4.25 -12.83
N VAL A 119 7.62 -5.35 -12.77
CA VAL A 119 6.95 -5.80 -11.54
C VAL A 119 7.98 -6.30 -10.55
N GLU A 120 8.92 -7.14 -10.99
CA GLU A 120 10.03 -7.62 -10.15
C GLU A 120 10.88 -6.47 -9.62
N ARG A 121 11.19 -5.48 -10.48
CA ARG A 121 11.88 -4.26 -10.08
C ARG A 121 11.11 -3.52 -9.00
N GLY A 122 9.79 -3.36 -9.14
CA GLY A 122 8.95 -2.70 -8.15
C GLY A 122 8.92 -3.43 -6.79
N VAL A 123 8.85 -4.76 -6.81
CA VAL A 123 8.94 -5.58 -5.59
C VAL A 123 10.30 -5.40 -4.91
N GLU A 124 11.38 -5.48 -5.68
CA GLU A 124 12.73 -5.33 -5.12
C GLU A 124 12.96 -3.91 -4.59
N THR A 125 12.45 -2.87 -5.26
CA THR A 125 12.49 -1.49 -4.74
C THR A 125 11.86 -1.39 -3.35
N ILE A 126 10.69 -2.00 -3.14
CA ILE A 126 10.02 -1.98 -1.82
C ILE A 126 10.81 -2.79 -0.78
N LEU A 127 11.24 -4.00 -1.13
CA LEU A 127 11.92 -4.89 -0.18
C LEU A 127 13.34 -4.43 0.18
N ALA A 128 14.12 -3.97 -0.80
CA ALA A 128 15.44 -3.39 -0.57
C ALA A 128 15.32 -2.12 0.26
N GLY A 129 14.33 -1.29 -0.05
CA GLY A 129 14.00 -0.11 0.72
C GLY A 129 13.66 -0.40 2.17
N LEU A 130 12.77 -1.37 2.42
CA LEU A 130 12.40 -1.81 3.77
C LEU A 130 13.62 -2.31 4.57
N ARG A 131 14.53 -3.06 3.93
CA ARG A 131 15.78 -3.53 4.57
C ARG A 131 16.76 -2.41 4.87
N GLY A 132 16.76 -1.35 4.06
CA GLY A 132 17.66 -0.20 4.18
C GLY A 132 17.15 0.94 5.05
N ALA A 133 15.84 0.96 5.36
CA ALA A 133 15.19 1.99 6.15
C ALA A 133 15.77 2.06 7.57
N LYS A 134 16.07 3.28 8.03
CA LYS A 134 16.66 3.51 9.36
C LYS A 134 15.66 4.12 10.32
N GLU A 135 14.78 4.96 9.80
CA GLU A 135 13.76 5.64 10.59
C GLU A 135 12.46 4.84 10.62
N GLU A 136 11.77 4.86 11.76
CA GLU A 136 10.47 4.18 11.92
C GLU A 136 9.44 4.67 10.89
N SER A 137 9.44 5.98 10.57
CA SER A 137 8.56 6.55 9.55
C SER A 137 8.82 5.94 8.16
N GLU A 138 10.07 5.72 7.78
CA GLU A 138 10.42 5.08 6.50
C GLU A 138 9.96 3.63 6.47
N VAL A 139 10.17 2.87 7.55
CA VAL A 139 9.74 1.47 7.67
C VAL A 139 8.22 1.38 7.49
N VAL A 140 7.45 2.27 8.12
CA VAL A 140 5.98 2.31 8.00
C VAL A 140 5.57 2.49 6.53
N ILE A 141 6.21 3.37 5.78
CA ILE A 141 5.88 3.62 4.36
C ILE A 141 6.08 2.38 3.50
N TYR A 142 7.19 1.65 3.69
CA TYR A 142 7.40 0.39 2.97
C TYR A 142 6.43 -0.71 3.37
N LEU A 143 6.06 -0.80 4.66
CA LEU A 143 5.04 -1.75 5.11
C LEU A 143 3.66 -1.45 4.50
N LEU A 144 3.30 -0.16 4.39
CA LEU A 144 2.07 0.26 3.69
C LEU A 144 2.12 -0.10 2.20
N ALA A 145 3.29 0.05 1.55
CA ALA A 145 3.48 -0.35 0.16
C ALA A 145 3.36 -1.88 -0.02
N LEU A 146 3.94 -2.69 0.88
CA LEU A 146 3.75 -4.14 0.89
C LEU A 146 2.28 -4.53 1.11
N GLY A 147 1.59 -3.83 2.02
CA GLY A 147 0.17 -4.00 2.23
C GLY A 147 -0.68 -3.64 1.01
N ASN A 148 -0.24 -2.69 0.17
CA ASN A 148 -0.88 -2.41 -1.12
C ASN A 148 -0.58 -3.48 -2.18
N ALA A 149 0.62 -4.07 -2.14
CA ALA A 149 1.05 -5.09 -3.09
C ALA A 149 0.38 -6.46 -2.84
N VAL A 150 0.08 -6.78 -1.57
CA VAL A 150 -0.63 -8.00 -1.14
C VAL A 150 0.02 -9.28 -1.69
N LEU A 151 1.34 -9.36 -1.58
CA LEU A 151 2.14 -10.49 -2.08
C LEU A 151 2.29 -11.57 -0.99
N PRO A 152 1.75 -12.79 -1.17
CA PRO A 152 1.76 -13.84 -0.13
C PRO A 152 3.15 -14.20 0.39
N GLU A 153 4.17 -14.12 -0.45
CA GLU A 153 5.57 -14.35 -0.14
C GLU A 153 6.15 -13.33 0.86
N THR A 154 5.50 -12.18 1.04
CA THR A 154 5.92 -11.11 1.98
C THR A 154 5.32 -11.28 3.38
N ILE A 155 4.37 -12.20 3.56
CA ILE A 155 3.74 -12.47 4.87
C ILE A 155 4.77 -12.79 5.97
N PRO A 156 5.81 -13.62 5.75
CA PRO A 156 6.83 -13.85 6.77
C PRO A 156 7.50 -12.56 7.24
N THR A 157 7.87 -11.68 6.31
CA THR A 157 8.47 -10.37 6.63
C THR A 157 7.52 -9.50 7.43
N LEU A 158 6.24 -9.41 7.02
CA LEU A 158 5.24 -8.64 7.76
C LEU A 158 5.04 -9.17 9.18
N LEU A 159 5.09 -10.49 9.39
CA LEU A 159 4.99 -11.08 10.72
C LEU A 159 6.19 -10.71 11.60
N ASP A 160 7.40 -10.68 11.05
CA ASP A 160 8.59 -10.29 11.80
C ASP A 160 8.47 -8.85 12.32
N TYR A 161 8.03 -7.91 11.47
CA TYR A 161 7.78 -6.52 11.87
C TYR A 161 6.60 -6.37 12.84
N ALA A 162 5.54 -7.16 12.69
CA ALA A 162 4.39 -7.15 13.61
C ALA A 162 4.74 -7.68 15.00
N GLU A 163 5.65 -8.66 15.10
CA GLU A 163 6.01 -9.23 16.39
C GLU A 163 7.10 -8.43 17.10
N GLU A 164 8.10 -7.95 16.36
CA GLU A 164 9.34 -7.41 16.94
C GLU A 164 9.43 -5.88 16.86
N GLY A 165 8.70 -5.23 15.94
CA GLY A 165 8.80 -3.79 15.69
C GLY A 165 8.30 -2.89 16.84
N PRO A 166 8.66 -1.59 16.84
CA PRO A 166 8.02 -0.58 17.69
C PRO A 166 6.54 -0.41 17.34
N ALA A 167 5.81 0.41 18.09
CA ALA A 167 4.35 0.45 18.02
C ALA A 167 3.79 0.87 16.65
N ALA A 168 4.33 1.90 16.00
CA ALA A 168 3.81 2.33 14.71
C ALA A 168 4.14 1.31 13.62
N VAL A 169 5.35 0.75 13.64
CA VAL A 169 5.77 -0.37 12.77
C VAL A 169 4.89 -1.61 12.96
N THR A 170 4.63 -1.99 14.20
CA THR A 170 3.76 -3.15 14.53
C THR A 170 2.36 -2.93 13.98
N THR A 171 1.78 -1.76 14.24
CA THR A 171 0.44 -1.40 13.75
C THR A 171 0.41 -1.42 12.22
N ALA A 172 1.40 -0.81 11.56
CA ALA A 172 1.49 -0.79 10.10
C ALA A 172 1.62 -2.20 9.50
N ALA A 173 2.41 -3.08 10.12
CA ALA A 173 2.56 -4.46 9.68
C ALA A 173 1.26 -5.27 9.86
N ILE A 174 0.54 -5.10 10.97
CA ILE A 174 -0.78 -5.72 11.17
C ILE A 174 -1.79 -5.19 10.14
N SER A 175 -1.83 -3.88 9.92
CA SER A 175 -2.70 -3.28 8.89
C SER A 175 -2.37 -3.76 7.48
N ALA A 176 -1.09 -3.98 7.15
CA ALA A 176 -0.69 -4.59 5.90
C ALA A 176 -1.20 -6.03 5.78
N LEU A 177 -1.07 -6.83 6.85
CA LEU A 177 -1.59 -8.20 6.92
C LEU A 177 -3.12 -8.26 6.79
N GLN A 178 -3.85 -7.30 7.34
CA GLN A 178 -5.32 -7.22 7.23
C GLN A 178 -5.82 -7.03 5.80
N ARG A 179 -4.98 -6.57 4.87
CA ARG A 179 -5.34 -6.41 3.45
C ARG A 179 -5.31 -7.71 2.66
N PHE A 180 -4.73 -8.77 3.22
CA PHE A 180 -4.68 -10.06 2.56
C PHE A 180 -6.05 -10.74 2.59
N PRO A 181 -6.48 -11.40 1.49
CA PRO A 181 -7.65 -12.26 1.51
C PRO A 181 -7.56 -13.35 2.58
N ALA A 182 -8.71 -13.73 3.16
CA ALA A 182 -8.79 -14.69 4.28
C ALA A 182 -8.03 -16.01 4.03
N GLN A 183 -7.93 -16.46 2.78
CA GLN A 183 -7.17 -17.67 2.39
C GLN A 183 -5.67 -17.60 2.76
N HIS A 184 -5.10 -16.40 2.84
CA HIS A 184 -3.71 -16.18 3.21
C HIS A 184 -3.52 -15.96 4.72
N ILE A 185 -4.61 -15.78 5.48
CA ILE A 185 -4.58 -15.65 6.95
C ILE A 185 -4.48 -17.02 7.60
N SER A 186 -3.30 -17.62 7.43
CA SER A 186 -2.99 -18.97 7.88
C SER A 186 -2.96 -19.09 9.42
N GLY A 187 -2.91 -20.33 9.91
CA GLY A 187 -2.69 -20.60 11.33
C GLY A 187 -1.40 -19.98 11.88
N LYS A 188 -0.37 -19.75 11.05
CA LYS A 188 0.86 -19.04 11.47
C LYS A 188 0.56 -17.58 11.81
N VAL A 189 -0.20 -16.91 10.94
CA VAL A 189 -0.61 -15.52 11.12
C VAL A 189 -1.48 -15.38 12.37
N LYS A 190 -2.52 -16.22 12.51
CA LYS A 190 -3.38 -16.24 13.70
C LYS A 190 -2.59 -16.48 14.99
N ARG A 191 -1.59 -17.36 14.97
CA ARG A 191 -0.71 -17.59 16.14
C ARG A 191 0.10 -16.34 16.52
N ALA A 192 0.60 -15.58 15.56
CA ALA A 192 1.28 -14.32 15.84
C ALA A 192 0.31 -13.28 16.44
N MET A 193 -0.88 -13.11 15.84
CA MET A 193 -1.90 -12.19 16.37
C MET A 193 -2.31 -12.52 17.81
N ARG A 194 -2.45 -13.80 18.16
CA ARG A 194 -2.68 -14.23 19.56
C ARG A 194 -1.54 -13.83 20.49
N ARG A 195 -0.28 -13.95 20.05
CA ARG A 195 0.88 -13.57 20.86
C ARG A 195 0.94 -12.06 21.09
N ILE A 196 0.58 -11.28 20.07
CA ILE A 196 0.49 -9.81 20.15
C ILE A 196 -0.66 -9.41 21.09
N PHE A 197 -1.88 -9.92 20.86
CA PHE A 197 -3.05 -9.57 21.65
C PHE A 197 -2.90 -9.91 23.14
N HIS A 198 -2.32 -11.06 23.46
CA HIS A 198 -2.09 -11.52 24.83
C HIS A 198 -0.70 -11.18 25.38
N GLU A 199 0.06 -10.33 24.70
CA GLU A 199 1.37 -9.82 25.14
C GLU A 199 2.33 -10.95 25.60
N LYS A 200 2.35 -12.08 24.87
CA LYS A 200 3.08 -13.29 25.29
C LYS A 200 4.60 -13.21 25.12
N ARG A 201 5.10 -12.25 24.34
CA ARG A 201 6.55 -12.07 24.06
C ARG A 201 7.10 -10.79 24.67
N LYS A 202 6.37 -9.70 24.49
CA LYS A 202 6.67 -8.36 25.01
C LYS A 202 5.37 -7.64 25.29
N SER A 203 5.46 -6.48 25.94
CA SER A 203 4.31 -5.58 26.01
C SER A 203 4.09 -4.91 24.65
N TYR A 204 2.82 -4.81 24.25
CA TYR A 204 2.39 -4.18 23.02
C TYR A 204 1.46 -3.02 23.36
N GLU A 205 1.51 -1.96 22.56
CA GLU A 205 0.54 -0.89 22.69
C GLU A 205 -0.89 -1.38 22.47
N LYS A 206 -1.83 -0.69 23.12
CA LYS A 206 -3.26 -1.07 23.11
C LYS A 206 -3.83 -1.09 21.69
N THR A 207 -3.40 -0.16 20.84
CA THR A 207 -3.75 -0.08 19.42
C THR A 207 -3.28 -1.33 18.66
N CYS A 208 -2.06 -1.81 18.92
CA CYS A 208 -1.52 -3.03 18.33
C CYS A 208 -2.32 -4.26 18.77
N ARG A 209 -2.65 -4.34 20.07
CA ARG A 209 -3.46 -5.44 20.64
C ARG A 209 -4.85 -5.47 20.02
N LEU A 210 -5.49 -4.30 19.91
CA LEU A 210 -6.80 -4.17 19.28
C LEU A 210 -6.76 -4.62 17.81
N ALA A 211 -5.81 -4.13 17.02
CA ALA A 211 -5.66 -4.52 15.62
C ALA A 211 -5.45 -6.04 15.45
N ALA A 212 -4.68 -6.67 16.34
CA ALA A 212 -4.48 -8.11 16.36
C ALA A 212 -5.77 -8.88 16.70
N ALA A 213 -6.56 -8.40 17.67
CA ALA A 213 -7.85 -8.98 18.01
C ALA A 213 -8.85 -8.87 16.86
N GLU A 214 -8.92 -7.71 16.20
CA GLU A 214 -9.75 -7.52 15.02
C GLU A 214 -9.38 -8.50 13.91
N MET A 215 -8.10 -8.63 13.62
CA MET A 215 -7.63 -9.56 12.60
C MET A 215 -8.02 -11.01 12.91
N LEU A 216 -8.01 -11.43 14.19
CA LEU A 216 -8.47 -12.75 14.60
C LEU A 216 -9.99 -12.92 14.38
N LEU A 217 -10.78 -11.93 14.74
CA LEU A 217 -12.24 -11.96 14.63
C LEU A 217 -12.72 -11.90 13.17
N ASP A 218 -12.03 -11.16 12.30
CA ASP A 218 -12.43 -10.97 10.91
C ASP A 218 -12.09 -12.17 10.01
N ASN A 219 -11.24 -13.08 10.47
CA ASN A 219 -10.68 -14.15 9.64
C ASN A 219 -11.01 -15.54 10.17
N GLN A 220 -12.29 -15.91 10.26
CA GLN A 220 -12.74 -17.23 10.74
C GLN A 220 -12.14 -17.59 12.12
N PRO A 221 -12.57 -16.90 13.19
CA PRO A 221 -12.06 -17.13 14.53
C PRO A 221 -12.42 -18.55 14.99
N SER A 222 -11.52 -19.18 15.75
CA SER A 222 -11.89 -20.38 16.49
C SER A 222 -12.75 -20.01 17.71
N ALA A 223 -13.53 -20.96 18.22
CA ALA A 223 -14.29 -20.75 19.46
C ALA A 223 -13.38 -20.27 20.61
N MET A 224 -12.16 -20.81 20.71
CA MET A 224 -11.17 -20.37 21.69
C MET A 224 -10.65 -18.95 21.45
N ASP A 225 -10.57 -18.49 20.20
CA ASP A 225 -10.20 -17.09 19.92
C ASP A 225 -11.27 -16.15 20.48
N VAL A 226 -12.55 -16.44 20.23
CA VAL A 226 -13.67 -15.64 20.74
C VAL A 226 -13.70 -15.67 22.27
N ILE A 227 -13.60 -16.85 22.88
CA ILE A 227 -13.59 -17.00 24.35
C ILE A 227 -12.44 -16.22 24.97
N ASN A 228 -11.21 -16.38 24.46
CA ASN A 228 -10.04 -15.70 25.02
C ASN A 228 -10.12 -14.17 24.86
N ILE A 229 -10.68 -13.67 23.75
CA ILE A 229 -10.92 -12.24 23.55
C ILE A 229 -11.95 -11.71 24.54
N LEU A 230 -13.08 -12.41 24.72
CA LEU A 230 -14.12 -12.02 25.69
C LEU A 230 -13.64 -12.08 27.13
N LEU A 231 -12.80 -13.05 27.51
CA LEU A 231 -12.23 -13.11 28.85
C LEU A 231 -11.29 -11.91 29.09
N ALA A 232 -10.52 -11.52 28.07
CA ALA A 232 -9.60 -10.40 28.16
C ALA A 232 -10.32 -9.04 28.28
N THR A 233 -11.58 -8.89 27.86
CA THR A 233 -12.29 -7.60 27.95
C THR A 233 -12.43 -7.08 29.39
N ASN A 234 -12.39 -7.96 30.39
CA ASN A 234 -12.41 -7.56 31.81
C ASN A 234 -11.13 -6.83 32.25
N GLU A 235 -10.04 -7.00 31.51
CA GLU A 235 -8.72 -6.44 31.80
C GLU A 235 -8.35 -5.31 30.82
N LEU A 236 -9.22 -5.01 29.85
CA LEU A 236 -9.03 -3.97 28.84
C LEU A 236 -9.75 -2.68 29.24
N GLU A 237 -9.33 -1.56 28.64
CA GLU A 237 -10.01 -0.28 28.78
C GLU A 237 -11.43 -0.34 28.24
N THR A 238 -12.34 0.43 28.86
CA THR A 238 -13.79 0.42 28.56
C THR A 238 -14.10 0.54 27.08
N GLU A 239 -13.41 1.41 26.34
CA GLU A 239 -13.64 1.62 24.90
C GLU A 239 -13.24 0.39 24.08
N THR A 240 -12.05 -0.16 24.34
CA THR A 240 -11.54 -1.36 23.65
C THR A 240 -12.42 -2.57 23.96
N ALA A 241 -12.80 -2.76 25.23
CA ALA A 241 -13.69 -3.82 25.67
C ALA A 241 -15.07 -3.70 24.98
N THR A 242 -15.67 -2.50 24.98
CA THR A 242 -16.97 -2.24 24.33
C THR A 242 -16.91 -2.52 22.84
N PHE A 243 -15.85 -2.06 22.16
CA PHE A 243 -15.67 -2.30 20.74
C PHE A 243 -15.57 -3.80 20.41
N LEU A 244 -14.75 -4.56 21.15
CA LEU A 244 -14.59 -6.00 20.93
C LEU A 244 -15.89 -6.77 21.22
N LEU A 245 -16.63 -6.40 22.27
CA LEU A 245 -17.93 -6.98 22.59
C LEU A 245 -18.94 -6.76 21.44
N LEU A 246 -19.04 -5.53 20.93
CA LEU A 246 -19.91 -5.21 19.80
C LEU A 246 -19.52 -5.97 18.53
N LYS A 247 -18.21 -6.11 18.27
CA LYS A 247 -17.71 -6.85 17.10
C LYS A 247 -18.07 -8.34 17.16
N VAL A 248 -17.90 -8.97 18.32
CA VAL A 248 -18.34 -10.37 18.55
C VAL A 248 -19.87 -10.49 18.40
N GLN A 249 -20.64 -9.59 19.01
CA GLN A 249 -22.10 -9.61 18.90
C GLN A 249 -22.60 -9.47 17.46
N ASN A 250 -21.97 -8.59 16.67
CA ASN A 250 -22.32 -8.39 15.26
C ASN A 250 -21.91 -9.58 14.39
N GLY A 251 -20.80 -10.26 14.69
CA GLY A 251 -20.36 -11.44 13.97
C GLY A 251 -21.18 -12.71 14.25
N LEU A 252 -22.05 -12.69 15.26
CA LEU A 252 -22.99 -13.76 15.59
C LEU A 252 -24.37 -13.59 14.93
N ARG A 253 -24.62 -12.45 14.27
CA ARG A 253 -25.85 -12.17 13.52
C ARG A 253 -25.71 -12.63 12.07
#